data_AF-D5UR80-F1
#
_entry.id   AF-D5UR80-F1
#
_cell.length_a   1.000
_cell.length_b   1.000
_cell.length_c   1.000
_cell.angle_alpha   90.00
_cell.angle_beta   90.00
_cell.angle_gamma   90.00
#
_symmetry.space_group_name_H-M   'P 1'
#
loop_
_entity.id
_entity.type
_entity.pdbx_description
1 polymer ?
#
loop_
_entity_poly.entity_id
_entity_poly.type
_entity_poly.pdbx_seq_one_letter_code
_entity_poly.pdbx_strand_id
1 'polypeptide(L)'
;MIGKRIKDNIDAAVNVATNSVARSGEIVEGAAQALRGDVKGGIGKIATSATDIATTAASEGVKMTRQNLDGVREATDKVADEVNKPR
;
A
#
# COMPACT_ATOMS: atom_id res chain seq x y z
N MET A 1 9.40 0.84 19.89
CA MET A 1 8.52 0.12 18.92
C MET A 1 7.72 1.05 18.02
N ILE A 2 7.19 2.18 18.50
CA ILE A 2 6.42 3.14 17.66
C ILE A 2 7.22 3.69 16.47
N GLY A 3 8.48 4.11 16.68
CA GLY A 3 9.32 4.65 15.60
C GLY A 3 9.57 3.66 14.44
N LYS A 4 9.69 2.36 14.72
CA LYS A 4 9.83 1.33 13.69
C LYS A 4 8.56 1.19 12.85
N ARG A 5 7.37 1.24 13.49
CA ARG A 5 6.07 1.14 12.81
C ARG A 5 5.79 2.37 11.94
N ILE A 6 6.15 3.56 12.41
CA ILE A 6 6.05 4.78 11.60
C ILE A 6 6.94 4.66 10.36
N LYS A 7 8.17 4.17 10.52
CA LYS A 7 9.07 3.92 9.38
C LYS A 7 8.49 2.90 8.40
N ASP A 8 8.01 1.75 8.88
CA ASP A 8 7.41 0.71 8.04
C ASP A 8 6.19 1.24 7.27
N ASN A 9 5.36 2.07 7.91
CA ASN A 9 4.21 2.72 7.29
C ASN A 9 4.63 3.73 6.19
N ILE A 10 5.71 4.48 6.42
CA ILE A 10 6.27 5.40 5.42
C ILE A 10 6.84 4.60 4.24
N ASP A 11 7.62 3.55 4.51
CA ASP A 11 8.23 2.71 3.47
C ASP A 11 7.14 2.04 2.61
N ALA A 12 6.05 1.56 3.23
CA ALA A 12 4.88 1.03 2.55
C ALA A 12 4.23 2.07 1.61
N ALA A 13 4.03 3.31 2.07
CA ALA A 13 3.48 4.38 1.25
C ALA A 13 4.42 4.77 0.09
N VAL A 14 5.74 4.82 0.34
CA VAL A 14 6.76 5.06 -0.69
C VAL A 14 6.72 3.95 -1.75
N ASN A 15 6.63 2.68 -1.36
CA ASN A 15 6.53 1.57 -2.30
C ASN A 15 5.31 1.69 -3.23
N VAL A 16 4.15 2.03 -2.69
CA VAL A 16 2.93 2.26 -3.49
C VAL A 16 3.16 3.39 -4.48
N ALA A 17 3.74 4.51 -4.03
CA ALA A 17 4.03 5.65 -4.89
C ALA A 17 5.03 5.30 -6.01
N THR A 18 6.13 4.61 -5.67
CA THR A 18 7.14 4.17 -6.64
C THR A 18 6.54 3.22 -7.67
N ASN A 19 5.73 2.24 -7.24
CA ASN A 19 5.04 1.33 -8.16
C ASN A 19 4.05 2.09 -9.06
N SER A 20 3.28 3.01 -8.49
CA SER A 20 2.35 3.87 -9.24
C SER A 20 3.05 4.69 -10.32
N VAL A 21 4.19 5.29 -9.98
CA VAL A 21 4.99 6.06 -10.94
C VAL A 21 5.54 5.16 -12.03
N ALA A 22 6.09 4.00 -11.69
CA ALA A 22 6.63 3.05 -12.67
C ALA A 22 5.55 2.57 -13.66
N ARG A 23 4.34 2.28 -13.16
CA ARG A 23 3.20 1.81 -13.96
C ARG A 23 2.48 2.93 -14.71
N SER A 24 2.60 4.19 -14.28
CA SER A 24 1.98 5.32 -14.97
C SER A 24 2.46 5.49 -16.42
N GLY A 25 3.73 5.15 -16.72
CA GLY A 25 4.26 5.18 -18.08
C GLY A 25 3.57 4.19 -19.01
N GLU A 26 3.26 2.99 -18.52
CA GLU A 26 2.54 1.95 -19.28
C GLU A 26 1.07 2.35 -19.53
N ILE A 27 0.44 3.06 -18.58
CA ILE A 27 -0.90 3.64 -18.75
C ILE A 27 -0.88 4.69 -19.86
N VAL A 28 0.08 5.61 -19.84
CA VAL A 28 0.23 6.65 -20.86
C VAL A 28 0.52 6.03 -22.23
N GLU A 29 1.39 5.02 -22.28
CA GLU A 29 1.67 4.29 -23.52
C GLU A 29 0.42 3.57 -24.04
N GLY A 30 -0.35 2.93 -23.15
CA GLY A 30 -1.62 2.31 -23.48
C GLY A 30 -2.65 3.32 -24.01
N ALA A 31 -2.72 4.51 -23.40
CA ALA A 31 -3.57 5.59 -23.89
C ALA A 31 -3.15 6.06 -25.29
N ALA A 32 -1.84 6.20 -25.52
CA ALA A 32 -1.31 6.55 -26.84
C ALA A 32 -1.62 5.47 -27.89
N GLN A 33 -1.54 4.19 -27.53
CA GLN A 33 -1.92 3.07 -28.42
C GLN A 33 -3.40 3.10 -28.75
N ALA A 34 -4.27 3.32 -27.76
CA ALA A 34 -5.71 3.44 -27.97
C ALA A 34 -6.07 4.62 -28.88
N LEU A 35 -5.44 5.78 -28.66
CA LEU A 35 -5.62 6.97 -29.51
C LEU A 35 -5.11 6.76 -30.94
N ARG A 36 -4.10 5.90 -31.15
CA ARG A 36 -3.57 5.52 -32.47
C ARG A 36 -4.39 4.43 -33.16
N GLY A 37 -5.47 3.95 -32.54
CA GLY A 37 -6.40 2.99 -33.15
C GLY A 37 -6.30 1.56 -32.62
N ASP A 38 -5.28 1.23 -31.80
CA ASP A 38 -5.22 -0.06 -31.09
C ASP A 38 -5.87 0.06 -29.72
N VAL A 39 -7.21 0.16 -29.73
CA VAL A 39 -8.01 0.36 -28.52
C VAL A 39 -7.93 -0.85 -27.59
N LYS A 40 -7.92 -2.08 -28.11
CA LYS A 40 -7.84 -3.29 -27.27
C LYS A 40 -6.47 -3.44 -26.61
N GLY A 41 -5.38 -3.28 -27.37
CA GLY A 41 -4.02 -3.33 -26.81
C GLY A 41 -3.79 -2.20 -25.81
N GLY A 42 -4.22 -0.99 -26.15
CA GLY A 42 -4.08 0.19 -25.31
C GLY A 42 -4.84 0.12 -23.99
N ILE A 43 -6.12 -0.25 -24.03
CA ILE A 43 -6.92 -0.45 -22.80
C ILE A 43 -6.40 -1.62 -21.98
N GLY A 44 -5.94 -2.70 -22.62
CA GLY A 44 -5.34 -3.84 -21.93
C GLY A 44 -4.11 -3.45 -21.10
N LYS A 45 -3.22 -2.63 -21.66
CA LYS A 45 -2.07 -2.07 -20.93
C LYS A 45 -2.53 -1.21 -19.74
N ILE A 46 -3.43 -0.27 -19.98
CA ILE A 46 -3.95 0.62 -18.91
C ILE A 46 -4.53 -0.21 -17.75
N ALA A 47 -5.41 -1.18 -18.06
CA ALA A 47 -6.08 -1.97 -17.04
C ALA A 47 -5.10 -2.85 -16.26
N THR A 48 -4.11 -3.44 -16.92
CA THR A 48 -3.08 -4.26 -16.28
C THR A 48 -2.26 -3.41 -15.31
N SER A 49 -1.74 -2.27 -15.77
CA SER A 49 -0.95 -1.37 -14.95
C SER A 49 -1.76 -0.80 -13.78
N ALA A 50 -3.03 -0.43 -13.99
CA ALA A 50 -3.92 0.02 -12.92
C ALA A 50 -4.17 -1.08 -11.87
N THR A 51 -4.31 -2.34 -12.30
CA THR A 51 -4.52 -3.49 -11.41
C THR A 51 -3.27 -3.76 -10.56
N ASP A 52 -2.08 -3.65 -11.13
CA ASP A 52 -0.80 -3.80 -10.40
C ASP A 52 -0.65 -2.74 -9.30
N ILE A 53 -1.00 -1.48 -9.62
CA ILE A 53 -1.00 -0.39 -8.64
C ILE A 53 -1.97 -0.69 -7.51
N ALA A 54 -3.22 -1.04 -7.86
CA ALA A 54 -4.27 -1.35 -6.88
C ALA A 54 -3.88 -2.52 -5.97
N THR A 55 -3.28 -3.57 -6.55
CA THR A 55 -2.81 -4.75 -5.81
C THR A 55 -1.69 -4.38 -4.84
N THR A 56 -0.73 -3.58 -5.28
CA THR A 56 0.37 -3.11 -4.42
C THR A 56 -0.16 -2.26 -3.27
N ALA A 57 -1.04 -1.31 -3.57
CA ALA A 57 -1.69 -0.46 -2.57
C ALA A 57 -2.49 -1.26 -1.54
N ALA A 58 -3.27 -2.25 -1.99
CA ALA A 58 -4.04 -3.11 -1.11
C ALA A 58 -3.14 -3.96 -0.20
N SER A 59 -2.08 -4.56 -0.75
CA SER A 59 -1.13 -5.39 0.01
C SER A 59 -0.44 -4.57 1.11
N GLU A 60 0.10 -3.41 0.76
CA GLU A 60 0.78 -2.53 1.72
C GLU A 60 -0.21 -1.96 2.76
N GLY A 61 -1.43 -1.58 2.35
CA GLY A 61 -2.48 -1.12 3.26
C GLY A 61 -2.91 -2.18 4.29
N VAL A 62 -3.05 -3.44 3.87
CA VAL A 62 -3.34 -4.56 4.77
C VAL A 62 -2.18 -4.77 5.76
N LYS A 63 -0.93 -4.68 5.29
CA LYS A 63 0.25 -4.81 6.15
C LYS A 63 0.31 -3.71 7.21
N MET A 64 0.13 -2.44 6.82
CA MET A 64 0.07 -1.31 7.74
C MET A 64 -1.05 -1.49 8.77
N THR A 65 -2.23 -1.94 8.34
CA THR A 65 -3.38 -2.16 9.23
C THR A 65 -3.08 -3.22 10.29
N ARG A 66 -2.49 -4.35 9.90
CA ARG A 66 -2.07 -5.40 10.84
C ARG A 66 -1.03 -4.89 11.82
N GLN A 67 0.03 -4.25 11.33
CA GLN A 67 1.08 -3.67 12.18
C GLN A 67 0.52 -2.63 13.15
N ASN A 68 -0.47 -1.84 12.73
CA ASN A 68 -1.15 -0.85 13.56
C ASN A 68 -2.05 -1.51 14.62
N LEU A 69 -2.75 -2.59 14.28
CA LEU A 69 -3.57 -3.34 15.22
C LEU A 69 -2.74 -4.06 16.29
N ASP A 70 -1.63 -4.69 15.89
CA ASP A 70 -0.77 -5.45 16.81
C ASP A 70 -0.18 -4.57 17.90
N GLY A 71 0.35 -3.39 17.56
CA GLY A 71 0.86 -2.50 18.59
C GLY A 71 -0.21 -1.66 19.29
N VAL A 72 -1.48 -1.68 18.85
CA VAL A 72 -2.60 -1.22 19.70
C VAL A 72 -2.86 -2.28 20.77
N ARG A 73 -2.94 -3.57 20.40
CA ARG A 73 -3.07 -4.67 21.37
C ARG A 73 -1.95 -4.64 22.40
N GLU A 74 -0.69 -4.52 21.94
CA GLU A 74 0.46 -4.44 22.84
C GLU A 74 0.38 -3.24 23.81
N ALA A 75 -0.17 -2.11 23.37
CA ALA A 75 -0.39 -0.97 24.24
C ALA A 75 -1.51 -1.24 25.26
N THR A 76 -2.61 -1.87 24.83
CA THR A 76 -3.71 -2.27 25.71
C THR A 76 -3.26 -3.28 26.76
N ASP A 77 -2.44 -4.27 26.39
CA ASP A 77 -1.91 -5.29 27.30
C ASP A 77 -1.02 -4.66 28.37
N LYS A 78 -0.14 -3.71 28.00
CA LYS A 78 0.68 -2.97 28.97
C LYS A 78 -0.16 -2.16 29.96
N VAL A 79 -1.23 -1.52 29.48
CA VAL A 79 -2.14 -0.78 30.36
C VAL A 79 -2.84 -1.74 31.32
N ALA A 80 -3.27 -2.91 30.85
CA ALA A 80 -3.89 -3.92 31.71
C ALA A 80 -2.92 -4.44 32.77
N ASP A 81 -1.67 -4.73 32.40
CA ASP A 81 -0.63 -5.17 33.35
C ASP A 81 -0.32 -4.10 34.41
N GLU A 82 -0.29 -2.83 34.02
CA GLU A 82 0.01 -1.72 34.93
C GLU A 82 -1.15 -1.46 35.92
N VAL A 83 -2.40 -1.61 35.47
CA VAL A 83 -3.58 -1.51 36.34
C VAL A 83 -3.67 -2.69 37.31
N ASN A 84 -3.27 -3.89 36.89
CA ASN A 84 -3.42 -5.11 37.68
C ASN A 84 -2.24 -5.38 38.63
N LYS A 85 -1.25 -4.49 38.68
CA LYS A 85 -0.08 -4.62 39.54
C LYS A 85 -0.49 -4.34 41.00
N PRO A 86 -0.32 -5.28 41.95
CA PRO A 86 -0.58 -5.00 43.36
C PRO A 86 0.36 -3.89 43.83
N ARG A 87 -0.21 -2.88 44.49
CA ARG A 87 0.51 -1.70 45.02
C ARG A 87 1.56 -2.09 46.05
#